data_AF-A0A4S1CCV2-F1
#
_entry.id   AF-A0A4S1CCV2-F1
#
_cell.length_a   1.000
_cell.length_b   1.000
_cell.length_c   1.000
_cell.angle_alpha   90.00
_cell.angle_beta   90.00
_cell.angle_gamma   90.00
#
_symmetry.space_group_name_H-M   'P 1'
#
loop_
_entity.id
_entity.type
_entity.pdbx_description
1 polymer ?
#
loop_
_entity_poly.entity_id
_entity_poly.type
_entity_poly.pdbx_seq_one_letter_code
_entity_poly.pdbx_strand_id
1 'polypeptide(L)'
;MNRQKLALFLLLIALVGAVAYAFLRSPRQQEAPVLKNRPGVKATTIRKEPGAQKTAAAPAGGVHLDLLQGNNAVAGGYRRNIFAPLFKEEEKPGTLKLPPPPPPPKKLPPPPPPAATPVPPPPPPPPTQAQMDETELAKIVFLGFLKKGGERTVFLSKGGEIFVVKKGGQVGPKFRVADLTDDAITIKSVDSDRQMVIPLVENRSLSTRRK
;
A
#
# COMPACT_ATOMS: atom_id res chain seq x y z
N MET A 1 -7.49 62.36 -36.11
CA MET A 1 -6.90 61.15 -35.50
C MET A 1 -7.21 59.94 -36.37
N ASN A 2 -6.22 59.09 -36.65
CA ASN A 2 -6.39 57.90 -37.48
C ASN A 2 -7.33 56.90 -36.77
N ARG A 3 -8.40 56.44 -37.44
CA ARG A 3 -9.45 55.58 -36.85
C ARG A 3 -8.86 54.32 -36.21
N GLN A 4 -7.77 53.81 -36.75
CA GLN A 4 -7.01 52.69 -36.20
C GLN A 4 -6.40 53.00 -34.83
N LYS A 5 -5.83 54.20 -34.65
CA LYS A 5 -5.26 54.64 -33.36
C LYS A 5 -6.36 54.83 -32.30
N LEU A 6 -7.54 55.28 -32.71
CA LEU A 6 -8.69 55.44 -31.83
C LEU A 6 -9.23 54.07 -31.39
N ALA A 7 -9.39 53.12 -32.33
CA ALA A 7 -9.82 51.76 -32.01
C ALA A 7 -8.83 51.05 -31.08
N LEU A 8 -7.52 51.18 -31.33
CA LEU A 8 -6.47 50.62 -30.46
C LEU A 8 -6.52 51.23 -29.07
N PHE A 9 -6.71 52.54 -28.95
CA PHE A 9 -6.81 53.22 -27.66
C PHE A 9 -8.02 52.76 -26.85
N LEU A 10 -9.19 52.60 -27.49
CA LEU A 10 -10.39 52.04 -26.85
C LEU A 10 -10.17 50.62 -26.36
N LEU A 11 -9.52 49.78 -27.17
CA LEU A 11 -9.22 48.39 -26.82
C LEU A 11 -8.22 48.32 -25.65
N LEU A 12 -7.25 49.24 -25.61
CA LEU A 12 -6.29 49.34 -24.52
C LEU A 12 -6.98 49.73 -23.21
N ILE A 13 -7.91 50.68 -23.23
CA ILE A 13 -8.72 51.03 -22.05
C ILE A 13 -9.55 49.83 -21.58
N ALA A 14 -10.21 49.13 -22.51
CA ALA A 14 -10.99 47.94 -22.19
C ALA A 14 -10.14 46.82 -21.57
N LEU A 15 -8.92 46.60 -22.08
CA LEU A 15 -7.96 45.63 -21.56
C LEU A 15 -7.54 45.99 -20.12
N VAL A 16 -7.17 47.24 -19.89
CA VAL A 16 -6.78 47.72 -18.55
C VAL A 16 -7.94 47.56 -17.56
N GLY A 17 -9.16 47.91 -17.99
CA GLY A 17 -10.36 47.70 -17.19
C GLY A 17 -10.61 46.24 -16.83
N ALA A 18 -10.43 45.31 -17.79
CA ALA A 18 -10.59 43.88 -17.57
C ALA A 18 -9.55 43.32 -16.58
N VAL A 19 -8.29 43.74 -16.71
CA VAL A 19 -7.21 43.34 -15.78
C VAL A 19 -7.49 43.84 -14.37
N ALA A 20 -7.87 45.11 -14.22
CA ALA A 20 -8.23 45.68 -12.93
C ALA A 20 -9.42 44.93 -12.29
N TYR A 21 -10.46 44.65 -13.08
CA TYR A 21 -11.62 43.88 -12.63
C TYR A 21 -11.24 42.46 -12.19
N ALA A 22 -10.38 41.78 -12.94
CA ALA A 22 -9.89 40.44 -12.59
C ALA A 22 -9.10 40.46 -11.28
N PHE A 23 -8.28 41.50 -11.05
CA PHE A 23 -7.51 41.64 -9.82
C PHE A 23 -8.42 41.88 -8.60
N LEU A 24 -9.41 42.77 -8.74
CA LEU A 24 -10.39 43.09 -7.70
C LEU A 24 -11.26 41.87 -7.35
N ARG A 25 -11.59 41.04 -8.34
CA ARG A 25 -12.45 39.86 -8.17
C ARG A 25 -11.68 38.57 -7.92
N SER A 26 -10.34 38.63 -7.85
CA SER A 26 -9.52 37.45 -7.57
C SER A 26 -9.81 36.97 -6.13
N PRO A 27 -10.32 35.73 -5.96
CA PRO A 27 -10.59 35.20 -4.62
C PRO A 27 -9.26 35.00 -3.91
N ARG A 28 -9.04 35.73 -2.82
CA ARG A 28 -7.87 35.51 -1.97
C ARG A 28 -8.01 34.16 -1.29
N GLN A 29 -6.95 33.36 -1.36
CA GLN A 29 -6.85 32.14 -0.57
C GLN A 29 -6.95 32.51 0.91
N GLN A 30 -7.94 31.92 1.59
CA GLN A 30 -8.08 32.08 3.03
C GLN A 30 -6.99 31.23 3.68
N GLU A 31 -6.01 31.91 4.29
CA GLU A 31 -5.00 31.24 5.10
C GLU A 31 -5.71 30.57 6.29
N ALA A 32 -5.49 29.27 6.46
CA ALA A 32 -6.08 28.53 7.57
C ALA A 32 -5.58 29.15 8.90
N PRO A 33 -6.47 29.37 9.89
CA PRO A 33 -6.06 29.90 11.18
C PRO A 33 -4.99 28.98 11.76
N VAL A 34 -3.87 29.58 12.18
CA VAL A 34 -2.72 28.86 12.76
C VAL A 34 -3.23 27.93 13.85
N LEU A 35 -3.13 26.63 13.59
CA LEU A 35 -3.61 25.61 14.51
C LEU A 35 -2.86 25.75 15.84
N LYS A 36 -3.63 25.93 16.92
CA LYS A 36 -3.13 26.12 18.29
C LYS A 36 -2.31 24.93 18.80
N ASN A 37 -2.40 23.80 18.13
CA ASN A 37 -1.63 22.59 18.41
C ASN A 37 -0.62 22.35 17.28
N ARG A 38 0.58 22.90 17.44
CA ARG A 38 1.75 22.44 16.69
C ARG A 38 2.23 21.13 17.31
N PRO A 39 2.49 20.07 16.53
CA PRO A 39 3.08 18.85 17.05
C PRO A 39 4.43 19.19 17.69
N GLY A 40 4.54 19.01 19.01
CA GLY A 40 5.73 19.32 19.81
C GLY A 40 5.54 20.31 20.95
N VAL A 41 4.40 21.02 21.04
CA VAL A 41 4.15 21.95 22.17
C VAL A 41 3.23 21.29 23.20
N LYS A 42 3.76 21.03 24.40
CA LYS A 42 3.00 20.47 25.53
C LYS A 42 1.88 21.45 25.91
N ALA A 43 0.63 20.99 25.83
CA ALA A 43 -0.53 21.77 26.22
C ALA A 43 -0.56 21.97 27.74
N THR A 44 -0.33 23.19 28.21
CA THR A 44 -0.59 23.56 29.61
C THR A 44 -2.09 23.71 29.78
N THR A 45 -2.75 22.67 30.28
CA THR A 45 -4.14 22.73 30.71
C THR A 45 -4.22 23.45 32.06
N ILE A 46 -4.65 24.71 32.07
CA ILE A 46 -5.08 25.39 33.30
C ILE A 46 -6.44 24.80 33.66
N ARG A 47 -6.46 23.95 34.69
CA ARG A 47 -7.67 23.35 35.28
C ARG A 47 -8.34 24.39 36.17
N LYS A 48 -9.51 24.89 35.75
CA LYS A 48 -10.43 25.63 36.62
C LYS A 48 -11.17 24.61 37.49
N GLU A 49 -10.98 24.68 38.79
CA GLU A 49 -11.72 23.86 39.75
C GLU A 49 -13.21 24.20 39.76
N PRO A 50 -14.05 23.16 39.88
CA PRO A 50 -15.13 23.28 40.85
C PRO A 50 -15.24 22.01 41.72
N GLY A 51 -15.52 22.23 43.00
CA GLY A 51 -16.35 21.35 43.82
C GLY A 51 -15.67 20.09 44.35
N ALA A 52 -15.27 20.14 45.61
CA ALA A 52 -14.83 19.00 46.40
C ALA A 52 -15.89 17.89 46.47
N GLN A 53 -15.49 16.64 46.19
CA GLN A 53 -15.97 15.48 46.91
C GLN A 53 -14.85 14.43 47.01
N LYS A 54 -14.46 14.16 48.26
CA LYS A 54 -13.50 13.15 48.69
C LYS A 54 -14.02 11.75 48.37
N THR A 55 -13.25 10.91 47.70
CA THR A 55 -12.88 9.59 48.26
C THR A 55 -11.56 9.08 47.64
N ALA A 56 -10.67 8.68 48.55
CA ALA A 56 -9.42 7.93 48.47
C ALA A 56 -8.73 7.62 47.11
N ALA A 57 -7.50 8.12 47.04
CA ALA A 57 -6.31 7.70 46.31
C ALA A 57 -6.27 6.32 45.60
N ALA A 58 -5.90 6.36 44.32
CA ALA A 58 -5.06 5.36 43.67
C ALA A 58 -4.03 6.07 42.76
N PRO A 59 -2.76 5.62 42.70
CA PRO A 59 -1.67 6.35 42.04
C PRO A 59 -1.73 6.25 40.51
N ALA A 60 -1.40 7.36 39.85
CA ALA A 60 -1.17 7.42 38.42
C ALA A 60 0.03 6.53 38.03
N GLY A 61 -0.22 5.47 37.26
CA GLY A 61 0.83 4.60 36.72
C GLY A 61 0.48 3.12 36.53
N GLY A 62 -0.74 2.68 36.81
CA GLY A 62 -1.16 1.29 36.63
C GLY A 62 -2.07 1.07 35.42
N VAL A 63 -1.83 -0.01 34.67
CA VAL A 63 -2.71 -0.50 33.59
C VAL A 63 -4.11 -0.76 34.15
N HIS A 64 -5.14 -0.21 33.50
CA HIS A 64 -6.54 -0.43 33.88
C HIS A 64 -6.99 -1.86 33.53
N LEU A 65 -6.73 -2.80 34.44
CA LEU A 65 -7.16 -4.21 34.36
C LEU A 65 -8.69 -4.39 34.44
N ASP A 66 -9.41 -3.36 34.89
CA ASP A 66 -10.86 -3.36 35.04
C ASP A 66 -11.61 -3.46 33.68
N LEU A 67 -10.97 -3.00 32.60
CA LEU A 67 -11.49 -3.12 31.24
C LEU A 67 -11.38 -4.54 30.66
N LEU A 68 -10.58 -5.42 31.27
CA LEU A 68 -10.51 -6.85 30.92
C LEU A 68 -11.57 -7.69 31.67
N GLN A 69 -12.10 -7.17 32.77
CA GLN A 69 -13.11 -7.83 33.60
C GLN A 69 -14.54 -7.51 33.16
N GLY A 70 -14.71 -6.58 32.22
CA GLY A 70 -15.95 -6.34 31.50
C GLY A 70 -16.37 -7.57 30.69
N ASN A 71 -17.12 -8.45 31.35
CA ASN A 71 -18.06 -9.43 30.82
C ASN A 71 -18.06 -9.54 29.28
N ASN A 72 -17.15 -10.36 28.75
CA ASN A 72 -17.31 -10.93 27.41
C ASN A 72 -18.54 -11.83 27.45
N ALA A 73 -19.72 -11.21 27.32
CA ALA A 73 -20.94 -11.92 27.02
C ALA A 73 -20.68 -12.65 25.70
N VAL A 74 -20.39 -13.95 25.83
CA VAL A 74 -20.13 -14.87 24.75
C VAL A 74 -21.32 -14.80 23.80
N ALA A 75 -21.17 -14.04 22.72
CA ALA A 75 -22.10 -14.06 21.61
C ALA A 75 -22.22 -15.53 21.16
N GLY A 76 -23.47 -15.99 21.02
CA GLY A 76 -23.88 -17.38 20.85
C GLY A 76 -22.86 -18.24 20.11
N GLY A 77 -22.36 -19.25 20.83
CA GLY A 77 -21.20 -20.05 20.46
C GLY A 77 -21.28 -20.66 19.07
N TYR A 78 -20.45 -20.15 18.16
CA TYR A 78 -20.11 -20.85 16.92
C TYR A 78 -18.88 -21.72 17.17
N ARG A 79 -19.10 -22.93 17.70
CA ARG A 79 -18.07 -23.97 17.82
C ARG A 79 -17.94 -24.73 16.49
N ARG A 80 -17.46 -24.07 15.45
CA ARG A 80 -16.93 -24.78 14.27
C ARG A 80 -15.42 -24.82 14.37
N ASN A 81 -14.90 -26.04 14.49
CA ASN A 81 -13.47 -26.29 14.43
C ASN A 81 -13.02 -26.11 12.96
N ILE A 82 -12.61 -24.89 12.62
CA ILE A 82 -12.13 -24.51 11.28
C ILE A 82 -10.81 -25.18 10.87
N PHE A 83 -10.21 -25.94 11.78
CA PHE A 83 -9.04 -26.79 11.53
C PHE A 83 -9.38 -28.29 11.57
N ALA A 84 -10.66 -28.65 11.64
CA ALA A 84 -11.04 -30.04 11.45
C ALA A 84 -10.73 -30.44 10.00
N PRO A 85 -9.97 -31.53 9.76
CA PRO A 85 -9.73 -32.01 8.41
C PRO A 85 -11.07 -32.31 7.75
N LEU A 86 -11.30 -31.71 6.58
CA LEU A 86 -12.53 -31.88 5.78
C LEU A 86 -12.67 -33.31 5.24
N PHE A 87 -11.62 -34.11 5.33
CA PHE A 87 -11.58 -35.49 4.91
C PHE A 87 -11.64 -36.39 6.14
N LYS A 88 -12.85 -36.64 6.62
CA LYS A 88 -13.12 -37.89 7.32
C LYS A 88 -13.30 -38.94 6.25
N GLU A 89 -12.27 -39.75 6.02
CA GLU A 89 -12.47 -41.09 5.47
C GLU A 89 -13.38 -41.85 6.45
N GLU A 90 -14.69 -41.76 6.23
CA GLU A 90 -15.52 -42.96 6.23
C GLU A 90 -14.82 -43.93 5.27
N GLU A 91 -14.39 -45.12 5.69
CA GLU A 91 -15.24 -46.18 6.21
C GLU A 91 -14.52 -47.05 7.25
N LYS A 92 -15.29 -47.40 8.28
CA LYS A 92 -15.00 -48.44 9.27
C LYS A 92 -15.32 -49.84 8.66
N PRO A 93 -14.93 -50.94 9.33
CA PRO A 93 -14.28 -52.10 8.75
C PRO A 93 -15.27 -53.11 8.15
N GLY A 94 -15.15 -53.37 6.85
CA GLY A 94 -15.84 -54.47 6.20
C GLY A 94 -15.26 -55.82 6.62
N THR A 95 -16.03 -56.59 7.37
CA THR A 95 -15.82 -58.01 7.65
C THR A 95 -15.97 -58.82 6.36
N LEU A 96 -14.85 -59.14 5.71
CA LEU A 96 -14.81 -60.10 4.62
C LEU A 96 -14.15 -61.40 5.09
N LYS A 97 -14.87 -62.50 4.86
CA LYS A 97 -14.58 -63.88 5.27
C LYS A 97 -13.15 -64.30 4.90
N LEU A 98 -12.46 -64.94 5.84
CA LEU A 98 -11.13 -65.53 5.62
C LEU A 98 -11.19 -66.64 4.54
N PRO A 99 -10.37 -66.57 3.48
CA PRO A 99 -10.08 -67.73 2.63
C PRO A 99 -9.15 -68.74 3.36
N PRO A 100 -9.12 -70.01 2.93
CA PRO A 100 -8.33 -71.09 3.57
C PRO A 100 -6.81 -70.78 3.61
N PRO A 101 -6.07 -71.39 4.55
CA PRO A 101 -4.65 -71.09 4.76
C PRO A 101 -3.81 -71.40 3.51
N PRO A 102 -2.81 -70.55 3.20
CA PRO A 102 -1.95 -70.74 2.04
C PRO A 102 -1.00 -71.95 2.20
N PRO A 103 -0.55 -72.56 1.08
CA PRO A 103 0.44 -73.64 1.06
C PRO A 103 1.78 -73.22 1.69
N PRO A 104 2.63 -74.20 2.09
CA PRO A 104 3.88 -73.93 2.81
C PRO A 104 4.81 -72.98 2.06
N PRO A 105 5.62 -72.19 2.79
CA PRO A 105 6.41 -71.11 2.21
C PRO A 105 7.44 -71.66 1.21
N LYS A 106 7.31 -71.26 -0.06
CA LYS A 106 8.44 -71.31 -0.98
C LYS A 106 9.53 -70.40 -0.40
N LYS A 107 10.75 -70.93 -0.30
CA LYS A 107 11.94 -70.17 0.10
C LYS A 107 12.00 -68.90 -0.74
N LEU A 108 11.82 -67.76 -0.09
CA LEU A 108 11.98 -66.46 -0.72
C LEU A 108 13.45 -66.33 -1.17
N PRO A 109 13.71 -65.83 -2.39
CA PRO A 109 15.04 -65.39 -2.75
C PRO A 109 15.49 -64.30 -1.77
N PRO A 110 16.81 -64.17 -1.52
CA PRO A 110 17.35 -63.17 -0.60
C PRO A 110 16.82 -61.77 -0.98
N PRO A 111 16.52 -60.92 0.03
CA PRO A 111 16.01 -59.59 -0.23
C PRO A 111 16.97 -58.83 -1.14
N PRO A 112 16.47 -58.06 -2.12
CA PRO A 112 17.31 -57.19 -2.92
C PRO A 112 18.07 -56.22 -2.00
N PRO A 113 19.31 -55.85 -2.37
CA PRO A 113 20.08 -54.89 -1.59
C PRO A 113 19.27 -53.61 -1.36
N PRO A 114 19.40 -52.94 -0.20
CA PRO A 114 18.68 -51.71 0.09
C PRO A 114 18.87 -50.73 -1.06
N ALA A 115 17.76 -50.32 -1.69
CA ALA A 115 17.78 -49.23 -2.65
C ALA A 115 18.44 -48.03 -1.98
N ALA A 116 19.47 -47.47 -2.62
CA ALA A 116 20.12 -46.27 -2.15
C ALA A 116 19.06 -45.19 -1.89
N THR A 117 19.03 -44.69 -0.66
CA THR A 117 18.20 -43.53 -0.29
C THR A 117 18.46 -42.41 -1.29
N PRO A 118 17.42 -41.82 -1.92
CA PRO A 118 17.63 -40.69 -2.80
C PRO A 118 18.29 -39.57 -2.01
N VAL A 119 19.45 -39.13 -2.49
CA VAL A 119 20.17 -37.98 -1.94
C VAL A 119 19.22 -36.77 -2.00
N PRO A 120 19.03 -36.02 -0.90
CA PRO A 120 18.18 -34.84 -0.94
C PRO A 120 18.69 -33.87 -2.03
N PRO A 121 17.78 -33.24 -2.79
CA PRO A 121 18.18 -32.30 -3.82
C PRO A 121 19.01 -31.16 -3.21
N PRO A 122 20.02 -30.65 -3.92
CA PRO A 122 20.84 -29.55 -3.42
C PRO A 122 19.95 -28.32 -3.13
N PRO A 123 20.28 -27.54 -2.09
CA PRO A 123 19.54 -26.33 -1.77
C PRO A 123 19.58 -25.37 -2.96
N PRO A 124 18.49 -24.63 -3.23
CA PRO A 124 18.46 -23.66 -4.32
C PRO A 124 19.56 -22.59 -4.12
N PRO A 125 20.18 -22.11 -5.21
CA PRO A 125 21.21 -21.08 -5.11
C PRO A 125 20.62 -19.79 -4.51
N PRO A 126 21.42 -19.02 -3.75
CA PRO A 126 20.98 -17.75 -3.21
C PRO A 126 20.58 -16.79 -4.33
N PRO A 127 19.50 -16.00 -4.15
CA PRO A 127 19.05 -15.06 -5.17
C PRO A 127 20.14 -14.04 -5.50
N THR A 128 20.38 -13.84 -6.78
CA THR A 128 21.36 -12.85 -7.26
C THR A 128 20.81 -11.44 -7.05
N GLN A 129 21.67 -10.42 -6.84
CA GLN A 129 21.24 -9.03 -6.64
C GLN A 129 20.30 -8.54 -7.74
N ALA A 130 20.54 -8.95 -8.98
CA ALA A 130 19.65 -8.67 -10.11
C ALA A 130 18.21 -9.14 -9.88
N GLN A 131 18.01 -10.35 -9.35
CA GLN A 131 16.67 -10.90 -9.07
C GLN A 131 15.97 -10.14 -7.95
N MET A 132 16.72 -9.70 -6.93
CA MET A 132 16.16 -8.85 -5.88
C MET A 132 15.68 -7.52 -6.45
N ASP A 133 16.48 -6.88 -7.30
CA ASP A 133 16.13 -5.61 -7.94
C ASP A 133 14.88 -5.72 -8.81
N GLU A 134 14.73 -6.80 -9.59
CA GLU A 134 13.52 -7.03 -10.39
C GLU A 134 12.27 -7.22 -9.53
N THR A 135 12.41 -7.93 -8.40
CA THR A 135 11.32 -8.09 -7.44
C THR A 135 10.98 -6.77 -6.76
N GLU A 136 11.95 -5.88 -6.54
CA GLU A 136 11.74 -4.54 -6.01
C GLU A 136 11.14 -3.57 -7.04
N LEU A 137 11.58 -3.62 -8.30
CA LEU A 137 11.03 -2.85 -9.42
C LEU A 137 9.56 -3.21 -9.63
N ALA A 138 9.21 -4.49 -9.59
CA ALA A 138 7.83 -4.96 -9.73
C ALA A 138 6.88 -4.46 -8.61
N LYS A 139 7.41 -4.01 -7.48
CA LYS A 139 6.62 -3.43 -6.38
C LYS A 139 6.34 -1.94 -6.56
N ILE A 140 6.93 -1.29 -7.57
CA ILE A 140 6.67 0.11 -7.88
C ILE A 140 5.33 0.20 -8.61
N VAL A 141 4.37 0.86 -7.97
CA VAL A 141 3.03 1.08 -8.50
C VAL A 141 2.91 2.53 -8.95
N PHE A 142 2.50 2.75 -10.19
CA PHE A 142 2.16 4.07 -10.68
C PHE A 142 0.81 4.52 -10.12
N LEU A 143 0.77 5.70 -9.48
CA LEU A 143 -0.45 6.27 -8.88
C LEU A 143 -1.10 7.31 -9.79
N GLY A 144 -0.29 8.11 -10.50
CA GLY A 144 -0.78 9.20 -11.33
C GLY A 144 0.33 10.12 -11.81
N PHE A 145 -0.02 11.13 -12.60
CA PHE A 145 0.89 12.20 -12.99
C PHE A 145 0.19 13.55 -12.96
N LEU A 146 0.99 14.61 -12.80
CA LEU A 146 0.57 16.00 -12.92
C LEU A 146 1.34 16.64 -14.09
N LYS A 147 0.61 17.29 -14.99
CA LYS A 147 1.17 18.09 -16.09
C LYS A 147 0.93 19.56 -15.81
N LYS A 148 1.99 20.35 -15.61
CA LYS A 148 1.91 21.80 -15.38
C LYS A 148 3.01 22.52 -16.16
N GLY A 149 2.62 23.46 -17.03
CA GLY A 149 3.59 24.31 -17.75
C GLY A 149 4.56 23.54 -18.65
N GLY A 150 4.15 22.38 -19.21
CA GLY A 150 5.01 21.52 -20.01
C GLY A 150 5.87 20.55 -19.19
N GLU A 151 5.96 20.73 -17.88
CA GLU A 151 6.64 19.78 -17.00
C GLU A 151 5.68 18.69 -16.51
N ARG A 152 6.14 17.43 -16.55
CA ARG A 152 5.43 16.30 -15.94
C ARG A 152 6.08 15.90 -14.63
N THR A 153 5.22 15.63 -13.66
CA THR A 153 5.57 15.09 -12.36
C THR A 153 4.79 13.80 -12.16
N VAL A 154 5.46 12.70 -11.86
CA VAL A 154 4.85 11.38 -11.68
C VAL A 154 4.81 11.02 -10.19
N PHE A 155 3.70 10.41 -9.79
CA PHE A 155 3.48 9.87 -8.46
C PHE A 155 3.62 8.35 -8.53
N LEU A 156 4.58 7.83 -7.78
CA LEU A 156 4.87 6.40 -7.68
C LEU A 156 4.68 5.97 -6.23
N SER A 157 4.29 4.72 -6.02
CA SER A 157 4.24 4.08 -4.70
C SER A 157 5.18 2.89 -4.68
N LYS A 158 5.98 2.74 -3.62
CA LYS A 158 6.78 1.53 -3.38
C LYS A 158 6.62 1.14 -1.93
N GLY A 159 6.04 -0.04 -1.68
CA GLY A 159 5.87 -0.54 -0.30
C GLY A 159 5.00 0.35 0.61
N GLY A 160 4.12 1.19 0.04
CA GLY A 160 3.28 2.12 0.78
C GLY A 160 3.83 3.53 0.92
N GLU A 161 5.10 3.77 0.54
CA GLU A 161 5.68 5.10 0.46
C GLU A 161 5.41 5.73 -0.91
N ILE A 162 5.06 7.02 -0.92
CA ILE A 162 4.75 7.78 -2.14
C ILE A 162 5.95 8.65 -2.54
N PHE A 163 6.40 8.48 -3.77
CA PHE A 163 7.49 9.23 -4.38
C PHE A 163 6.95 10.16 -5.47
N VAL A 164 7.36 11.42 -5.42
CA VAL A 164 7.01 12.44 -6.42
C VAL A 164 8.25 12.76 -7.23
N VAL A 165 8.28 12.35 -8.49
CA VAL A 165 9.49 12.39 -9.32
C VAL A 165 9.26 13.04 -10.68
N LYS A 166 10.30 13.73 -11.16
CA LYS A 166 10.38 14.25 -12.53
C LYS A 166 11.38 13.40 -13.33
N LYS A 167 11.53 13.69 -14.63
CA LYS A 167 12.59 13.10 -15.45
C LYS A 167 13.95 13.26 -14.76
N GLY A 168 14.69 12.16 -14.61
CA GLY A 168 15.98 12.15 -13.92
C GLY A 168 15.93 12.08 -12.39
N GLY A 169 14.73 12.09 -11.78
CA GLY A 169 14.54 11.96 -10.32
C GLY A 169 14.81 10.54 -9.80
N GLN A 170 15.01 10.41 -8.49
CA GLN A 170 15.25 9.12 -7.83
C GLN A 170 13.98 8.61 -7.12
N VAL A 171 13.78 7.30 -7.17
CA VAL A 171 12.66 6.57 -6.54
C VAL A 171 13.27 5.68 -5.46
N GLY A 172 13.38 6.22 -4.26
CA GLY A 172 14.19 5.62 -3.19
C GLY A 172 15.69 5.60 -3.53
N PRO A 173 16.50 4.83 -2.80
CA PRO A 173 17.96 4.84 -2.93
C PRO A 173 18.50 4.10 -4.15
N LYS A 174 17.73 3.14 -4.69
CA LYS A 174 18.21 2.17 -5.68
C LYS A 174 17.72 2.42 -7.11
N PHE A 175 16.73 3.28 -7.31
CA PHE A 175 16.08 3.42 -8.61
C PHE A 175 16.06 4.88 -9.06
N ARG A 176 16.20 5.09 -10.37
CA ARG A 176 16.17 6.41 -11.00
C ARG A 176 15.29 6.40 -12.22
N VAL A 177 14.56 7.50 -12.43
CA VAL A 177 13.78 7.72 -13.65
C VAL A 177 14.74 8.08 -14.77
N ALA A 178 14.92 7.18 -15.73
CA ALA A 178 15.78 7.39 -16.89
C ALA A 178 15.10 8.30 -17.92
N ASP A 179 13.83 8.02 -18.22
CA ASP A 179 13.06 8.78 -19.18
C ASP A 179 11.59 8.87 -18.78
N LEU A 180 10.93 9.94 -19.24
CA LEU A 180 9.55 10.23 -18.95
C LEU A 180 8.88 10.80 -20.21
N THR A 181 8.05 9.98 -20.85
CA THR A 181 7.30 10.34 -22.07
C THR A 181 5.83 10.63 -21.74
N ASP A 182 5.02 10.82 -22.79
CA ASP A 182 3.57 11.02 -22.70
C ASP A 182 2.86 9.73 -22.26
N ASP A 183 3.37 8.59 -22.71
CA ASP A 183 2.70 7.31 -22.58
C ASP A 183 3.35 6.39 -21.54
N ALA A 184 4.64 6.59 -21.22
CA ALA A 184 5.37 5.69 -20.33
C ALA A 184 6.47 6.39 -19.52
N ILE A 185 6.78 5.80 -18.35
CA ILE A 185 7.93 6.15 -17.52
C ILE A 185 8.90 4.98 -17.53
N THR A 186 10.16 5.31 -17.71
CA THR A 186 11.26 4.35 -17.70
C THR A 186 12.04 4.51 -16.41
N ILE A 187 12.03 3.47 -15.58
CA ILE A 187 12.77 3.42 -14.33
C ILE A 187 13.93 2.44 -14.49
N LYS A 188 15.13 2.85 -14.11
CA LYS A 188 16.33 2.01 -14.08
C LYS A 188 16.83 1.81 -12.66
N SER A 189 17.38 0.63 -12.37
CA SER A 189 18.17 0.44 -11.15
C SER A 189 19.49 1.21 -11.28
N VAL A 190 20.02 1.67 -10.15
CA VAL A 190 21.31 2.35 -10.04
C VAL A 190 22.43 1.34 -9.91
N ASP A 191 22.16 0.23 -9.21
CA ASP A 191 23.14 -0.83 -8.94
C ASP A 191 23.14 -1.90 -10.05
N SER A 192 21.97 -2.11 -10.67
CA SER A 192 21.80 -3.01 -11.80
C SER A 192 21.40 -2.23 -13.05
N ASP A 193 21.93 -2.57 -14.23
CA ASP A 193 21.49 -2.00 -15.53
C ASP A 193 20.08 -2.50 -15.95
N ARG A 194 19.25 -2.90 -14.99
CA ARG A 194 17.87 -3.34 -15.23
C ARG A 194 16.95 -2.14 -15.37
N GLN A 195 16.05 -2.23 -16.35
CA GLN A 195 15.09 -1.20 -16.69
C GLN A 195 13.67 -1.78 -16.68
N MET A 196 12.71 -1.00 -16.16
CA MET A 196 11.29 -1.29 -16.23
C MET A 196 10.56 -0.11 -16.85
N VAL A 197 9.67 -0.40 -17.78
CA VAL A 197 8.81 0.58 -18.44
C VAL A 197 7.40 0.44 -17.85
N ILE A 198 6.90 1.50 -17.23
CA ILE A 198 5.55 1.54 -16.68
C ILE A 198 4.71 2.47 -17.56
N PRO A 199 3.60 2.00 -18.15
CA PRO A 199 2.71 2.86 -18.91
C PRO A 199 1.97 3.84 -17.97
N LEU A 200 1.89 5.11 -18.37
CA LEU A 200 1.09 6.15 -17.70
C LEU A 200 -0.37 5.99 -18.13
N VAL A 201 -1.01 4.91 -17.70
CA VAL A 201 -2.44 4.70 -17.97
C VAL A 201 -3.24 5.64 -17.08
N GLU A 202 -3.98 6.57 -17.70
CA GLU A 202 -4.98 7.37 -17.01
C GLU A 202 -6.10 6.45 -16.51
N ASN A 203 -6.11 6.14 -15.21
CA ASN A 203 -7.28 5.53 -14.58
C ASN A 203 -8.41 6.58 -14.54
N ARG A 204 -9.15 6.68 -15.65
CA ARG A 204 -10.33 7.53 -15.79
C ARG A 204 -11.33 7.11 -14.70
N SER A 205 -11.57 8.00 -13.74
CA SER A 205 -12.53 7.76 -12.67
C SER A 205 -13.92 7.49 -13.26
N LEU A 206 -14.55 6.40 -12.82
CA LEU A 206 -15.91 6.05 -13.17
C LEU A 206 -16.86 7.16 -12.67
N SER A 207 -17.39 7.93 -13.63
CA SER A 207 -18.75 8.51 -13.66
C SER A 207 -19.33 9.12 -12.38
N THR A 208 -19.60 10.44 -12.43
CA THR A 208 -20.90 10.96 -11.99
C THR A 208 -21.55 11.74 -13.13
N ARG A 209 -22.22 11.01 -14.03
CA ARG A 209 -23.22 11.60 -14.92
C ARG A 209 -24.44 11.91 -14.06
N ARG A 210 -24.49 13.09 -13.43
CA ARG A 210 -25.76 13.59 -12.88
C ARG A 210 -26.66 13.91 -14.07
N LYS A 211 -27.84 13.29 -14.09
CA LYS A 211 -28.97 13.67 -14.94
C LYS A 211 -29.39 15.11 -14.63
#